data_AF-A0A101CD85-F1
#
_entry.id   AF-A0A101CD85-F1
#
_cell.length_a   1.000
_cell.length_b   1.000
_cell.length_c   1.000
_cell.angle_alpha   90.00
_cell.angle_beta   90.00
_cell.angle_gamma   90.00
#
_symmetry.space_group_name_H-M   'P 1'
#
loop_
_entity.id
_entity.type
_entity.pdbx_description
1 polymer ?
#
loop_
_entity_poly.entity_id
_entity_poly.type
_entity_poly.pdbx_seq_one_letter_code
_entity_poly.pdbx_strand_id
1 'polypeptide(L)'
;MSKEVLLKVCKVVAAEYGIFPKEMKEKRRLQNIVFARMAFTKICKNQFHIRQYEIAKFLKQSQSNINIYLRKFESENKFNAEFRNKFKMITEKVKEKALTKGVSN
;
A
#
# COMPACT_ATOMS: atom_id res chain seq x y z
N MET A 1 11.76 -9.14 9.17
CA MET A 1 11.64 -8.81 7.73
C MET A 1 10.38 -8.00 7.40
N SER A 2 9.17 -8.47 7.73
CA SER A 2 7.90 -7.83 7.32
C SER A 2 7.74 -6.36 7.76
N LYS A 3 8.17 -5.99 8.98
CA LYS A 3 7.96 -4.63 9.52
C LYS A 3 8.72 -3.54 8.74
N GLU A 4 9.95 -3.82 8.30
CA GLU A 4 10.75 -2.86 7.54
C GLU A 4 10.18 -2.66 6.13
N VAL A 5 9.75 -3.75 5.49
CA VAL A 5 9.06 -3.70 4.19
C VAL A 5 7.77 -2.89 4.29
N LEU A 6 6.93 -3.15 5.30
CA LEU A 6 5.70 -2.38 5.54
C LEU A 6 5.99 -0.89 5.71
N LEU A 7 7.05 -0.52 6.43
CA LEU A 7 7.44 0.89 6.59
C LEU A 7 7.91 1.52 5.27
N LYS A 8 8.74 0.82 4.48
CA LYS A 8 9.23 1.31 3.19
C LYS A 8 8.08 1.51 2.21
N VAL A 9 7.23 0.50 2.03
CA VAL A 9 6.07 0.58 1.14
C VAL A 9 5.11 1.69 1.60
N CYS A 10 4.87 1.82 2.91
CA CYS A 10 4.02 2.87 3.46
C CYS A 10 4.54 4.27 3.11
N LYS A 11 5.85 4.52 3.26
CA LYS A 11 6.45 5.81 2.91
C LYS A 11 6.29 6.15 1.43
N VAL A 12 6.54 5.18 0.54
CA VAL A 12 6.40 5.38 -0.91
C VAL A 12 4.94 5.68 -1.25
N VAL A 13 4.02 4.84 -0.81
CA VAL A 13 2.58 5.02 -1.09
C VAL A 13 2.08 6.36 -0.54
N ALA A 14 2.43 6.70 0.70
CA ALA A 14 1.99 7.94 1.32
C ALA A 14 2.47 9.18 0.53
N ALA A 15 3.73 9.16 0.07
CA ALA A 15 4.27 10.24 -0.75
C ALA A 15 3.52 10.41 -2.09
N GLU A 16 3.20 9.32 -2.79
CA GLU A 16 2.49 9.39 -4.07
C GLU A 16 1.03 9.87 -3.95
N TYR A 17 0.43 9.71 -2.76
CA TYR A 17 -0.91 10.22 -2.47
C TYR A 17 -0.90 11.59 -1.76
N GLY A 18 0.28 12.19 -1.54
CA GLY A 18 0.40 13.49 -0.88
C GLY A 18 -0.06 13.49 0.58
N ILE A 19 0.08 12.36 1.27
CA ILE A 19 -0.32 12.18 2.68
C ILE A 19 0.88 11.81 3.54
N PHE A 20 0.75 11.98 4.86
CA PHE A 20 1.74 11.54 5.82
C PHE A 20 1.55 10.04 6.16
N PRO A 21 2.64 9.27 6.38
CA PRO A 21 2.55 7.86 6.78
C PRO A 21 1.74 7.60 8.06
N LYS A 22 1.59 8.61 8.94
CA LYS A 22 0.73 8.52 10.14
C LYS A 22 -0.76 8.46 9.78
N GLU A 23 -1.18 9.15 8.73
CA GLU A 23 -2.59 9.23 8.29
C GLU A 23 -3.09 7.89 7.74
N MET A 24 -2.18 7.06 7.23
CA MET A 24 -2.47 5.67 6.85
C MET A 24 -3.04 4.84 8.00
N LYS A 25 -2.76 5.21 9.25
CA LYS A 25 -3.20 4.50 10.47
C LYS A 25 -4.47 5.08 11.09
N GLU A 26 -4.93 6.24 10.62
CA GLU A 26 -6.08 6.92 11.20
C GLU A 26 -7.41 6.26 10.76
N LYS A 27 -8.53 6.62 11.36
CA LYS A 27 -9.84 6.07 10.92
C LYS A 27 -10.50 6.90 9.81
N ARG A 28 -9.89 8.02 9.41
CA ARG A 28 -10.40 8.88 8.33
C ARG A 28 -10.53 8.11 7.02
N ARG A 29 -11.58 8.47 6.27
CA ARG A 29 -12.01 7.82 5.02
C ARG A 29 -11.97 8.77 3.81
N LEU A 30 -11.09 9.77 3.85
CA LEU A 30 -10.82 10.61 2.69
C LEU A 30 -10.35 9.73 1.52
N GLN A 31 -10.79 10.03 0.31
CA GLN A 31 -10.56 9.20 -0.88
C GLN A 31 -9.07 8.87 -1.06
N ASN A 32 -8.18 9.87 -1.00
CA ASN A 32 -6.73 9.67 -1.13
C ASN A 32 -6.16 8.73 -0.05
N ILE A 33 -6.64 8.81 1.19
CA ILE A 33 -6.20 7.91 2.27
C ILE A 33 -6.72 6.49 2.02
N VAL A 34 -7.96 6.34 1.55
CA VAL A 34 -8.54 5.02 1.24
C VAL A 34 -7.79 4.38 0.06
N PHE A 35 -7.55 5.14 -1.01
CA PHE A 35 -6.79 4.68 -2.17
C PHE A 35 -5.35 4.33 -1.82
N ALA A 36 -4.70 5.14 -0.98
CA ALA A 36 -3.38 4.81 -0.43
C ALA A 36 -3.40 3.48 0.34
N ARG A 37 -4.37 3.26 1.23
CA ARG A 37 -4.51 1.98 1.96
C ARG A 37 -4.77 0.80 1.03
N MET A 38 -5.56 0.99 -0.02
CA MET A 38 -5.82 -0.03 -1.02
C MET A 38 -4.55 -0.43 -1.79
N ALA A 39 -3.83 0.55 -2.33
CA ALA A 39 -2.57 0.34 -3.03
C ALA A 39 -1.53 -0.33 -2.13
N PHE A 40 -1.35 0.19 -0.90
CA PHE A 40 -0.47 -0.39 0.10
C PHE A 40 -0.80 -1.85 0.38
N THR A 41 -2.07 -2.16 0.63
CA THR A 41 -2.54 -3.51 0.95
C THR A 41 -2.26 -4.47 -0.20
N LYS A 42 -2.56 -4.07 -1.44
CA LYS A 42 -2.35 -4.89 -2.63
C LYS A 42 -0.86 -5.20 -2.84
N ILE A 43 0.01 -4.18 -2.73
CA ILE A 43 1.46 -4.34 -2.88
C ILE A 43 2.02 -5.29 -1.82
N CYS A 44 1.70 -5.04 -0.54
CA CYS A 44 2.19 -5.87 0.56
C CYS A 44 1.76 -7.34 0.42
N LYS A 45 0.51 -7.57 0.00
CA LYS A 45 0.00 -8.93 -0.20
C LYS A 45 0.61 -9.62 -1.41
N ASN A 46 0.69 -8.94 -2.55
CA ASN A 46 1.04 -9.59 -3.83
C ASN A 46 2.56 -9.65 -4.09
N GLN A 47 3.32 -8.62 -3.72
CA GLN A 47 4.75 -8.55 -4.02
C GLN A 47 5.62 -9.09 -2.88
N PHE A 48 5.15 -8.94 -1.64
CA PHE A 48 5.91 -9.31 -0.45
C PHE A 48 5.28 -10.44 0.36
N HIS A 49 4.17 -11.01 -0.13
CA HIS A 49 3.46 -12.13 0.49
C HIS A 49 3.10 -11.92 1.97
N ILE A 50 2.90 -10.66 2.38
CA ILE A 50 2.59 -10.31 3.77
C ILE A 50 1.15 -10.70 4.08
N ARG A 51 0.95 -11.35 5.23
CA ARG A 51 -0.36 -11.86 5.64
C ARG A 51 -1.29 -10.69 5.98
N GLN A 52 -2.60 -10.85 5.68
CA GLN A 52 -3.59 -9.79 5.89
C GLN A 52 -3.64 -9.31 7.34
N TYR A 53 -3.43 -10.20 8.32
CA TYR A 53 -3.40 -9.82 9.74
C TYR A 53 -2.24 -8.86 10.07
N GLU A 54 -1.08 -9.01 9.42
CA GLU A 54 0.09 -8.15 9.65
C GLU A 54 -0.16 -6.77 9.04
N ILE A 55 -0.75 -6.73 7.84
CA ILE A 55 -1.18 -5.49 7.18
C ILE A 55 -2.21 -4.76 8.05
N ALA A 56 -3.22 -5.48 8.54
CA ALA A 56 -4.27 -4.95 9.42
C ALA A 56 -3.67 -4.35 10.70
N LYS A 57 -2.77 -5.10 11.37
CA LYS A 57 -2.06 -4.65 12.56
C LYS A 57 -1.23 -3.39 12.30
N PHE A 58 -0.55 -3.32 11.15
CA PHE A 58 0.26 -2.16 10.78
C PHE A 58 -0.58 -0.91 10.53
N LEU A 59 -1.69 -1.04 9.79
CA LEU A 59 -2.61 0.06 9.49
C LEU A 59 -3.55 0.41 10.65
N LYS A 60 -3.52 -0.34 11.77
CA LYS A 60 -4.50 -0.23 12.86
C LYS A 60 -5.94 -0.35 12.36
N GLN A 61 -6.18 -1.25 11.41
CA GLN A 61 -7.50 -1.54 10.83
C GLN A 61 -7.95 -2.96 11.18
N SER A 62 -9.24 -3.25 11.01
CA SER A 62 -9.75 -4.62 11.09
C SER A 62 -9.32 -5.43 9.86
N GLN A 63 -9.22 -6.75 10.00
CA GLN A 63 -8.99 -7.63 8.84
C GLN A 63 -10.13 -7.52 7.81
N SER A 64 -11.37 -7.30 8.26
CA SER A 64 -12.51 -7.06 7.38
C SER A 64 -12.30 -5.83 6.48
N ASN A 65 -11.71 -4.74 7.02
CA ASN A 65 -11.36 -3.57 6.21
C ASN A 65 -10.29 -3.90 5.18
N ILE A 66 -9.29 -4.72 5.52
CA ILE A 66 -8.26 -5.18 4.58
C ILE A 66 -8.88 -5.98 3.43
N ASN A 67 -9.85 -6.85 3.73
CA ASN A 67 -10.58 -7.60 2.69
C ASN A 67 -11.39 -6.66 1.78
N ILE A 68 -12.08 -5.67 2.35
CA ILE A 68 -12.79 -4.64 1.59
C ILE A 68 -11.83 -3.89 0.66
N TYR A 69 -10.64 -3.51 1.15
CA TYR A 69 -9.64 -2.83 0.33
C TYR A 69 -9.19 -3.68 -0.86
N LEU A 70 -8.95 -4.97 -0.64
CA LEU A 70 -8.57 -5.90 -1.71
C LEU A 70 -9.68 -6.06 -2.77
N ARG A 71 -10.95 -6.16 -2.35
CA ARG A 71 -12.08 -6.26 -3.28
C ARG A 71 -12.28 -4.98 -4.07
N LYS A 72 -12.28 -3.82 -3.38
CA LYS A 72 -12.42 -2.51 -4.03
C LYS A 72 -11.26 -2.21 -4.97
N PHE A 73 -10.06 -2.71 -4.66
CA PHE A 73 -8.89 -2.52 -5.50
C PHE A 73 -9.12 -3.02 -6.92
N GLU A 74 -9.74 -4.19 -7.09
CA GLU A 74 -9.99 -4.75 -8.43
C GLU A 74 -10.92 -3.83 -9.24
N SER A 75 -11.96 -3.29 -8.60
CA SER A 75 -12.88 -2.37 -9.23
C SER A 75 -12.19 -1.06 -9.62
N GLU A 76 -11.49 -0.42 -8.68
CA GLU A 76 -10.77 0.83 -8.95
C GLU A 76 -9.68 0.63 -10.01
N ASN A 77 -8.90 -0.45 -9.95
CA ASN A 77 -7.85 -0.70 -10.92
C ASN A 77 -8.40 -0.94 -12.34
N LYS A 78 -9.60 -1.53 -12.46
CA LYS A 78 -10.26 -1.75 -13.75
C LYS A 78 -10.87 -0.47 -14.32
N PHE A 79 -11.66 0.25 -13.52
CA PHE A 79 -12.52 1.32 -14.02
C PHE A 79 -11.99 2.73 -13.78
N ASN A 80 -11.07 2.92 -12.83
CA ASN A 80 -10.50 4.23 -12.50
C ASN A 80 -9.08 4.35 -13.07
N ALA A 81 -8.97 5.05 -14.21
CA ALA A 81 -7.69 5.23 -14.90
C ALA A 81 -6.66 6.00 -14.08
N GLU A 82 -7.09 7.01 -13.32
CA GLU A 82 -6.20 7.79 -12.45
C GLU A 82 -5.60 6.89 -11.36
N PHE A 83 -6.45 6.12 -10.68
CA PHE A 83 -6.01 5.18 -9.65
C PHE A 83 -5.04 4.14 -10.22
N ARG A 84 -5.37 3.55 -11.39
CA ARG A 84 -4.53 2.56 -12.06
C ARG A 84 -3.15 3.13 -12.42
N ASN A 85 -3.09 4.33 -13.01
CA ASN A 85 -1.84 4.97 -13.40
C ASN A 85 -0.97 5.26 -12.16
N LYS A 86 -1.58 5.81 -11.10
CA LYS A 86 -0.90 6.08 -9.84
C LYS A 86 -0.40 4.79 -9.18
N PHE A 87 -1.19 3.71 -9.21
CA PHE A 87 -0.78 2.40 -8.70
C PHE A 87 0.42 1.81 -9.45
N LYS A 88 0.46 1.96 -10.77
CA LYS A 88 1.59 1.53 -11.61
C LYS A 88 2.87 2.26 -11.20
N MET A 89 2.82 3.59 -11.08
CA MET A 89 3.97 4.40 -10.64
C MET A 89 4.47 4.02 -9.25
N ILE A 90 3.56 3.82 -8.29
CA ILE A 90 3.91 3.36 -6.94
C ILE A 90 4.63 2.02 -7.01
N THR A 91 4.13 1.09 -7.82
CA THR A 91 4.69 -0.25 -7.95
C THR A 91 6.11 -0.21 -8.51
N GLU A 92 6.38 0.61 -9.51
CA GLU A 92 7.72 0.83 -10.07
C GLU A 92 8.67 1.39 -9.00
N LYS A 93 8.28 2.46 -8.30
CA LYS A 93 9.07 3.07 -7.20
C LYS A 93 9.33 2.11 -6.04
N VAL A 94 8.37 1.26 -5.71
CA VAL A 94 8.53 0.24 -4.66
C VAL A 94 9.56 -0.80 -5.08
N LYS A 95 9.54 -1.27 -6.34
CA LYS A 95 10.55 -2.21 -6.86
C LYS A 95 11.96 -1.61 -6.79
N GLU A 96 12.13 -0.39 -7.28
CA GLU A 96 13.41 0.32 -7.24
C GLU A 96 13.95 0.47 -5.81
N LYS A 97 13.10 0.91 -4.87
CA LYS A 97 13.52 1.17 -3.47
C LYS A 97 13.61 -0.08 -2.59
N ALA A 98 12.91 -1.16 -2.94
CA ALA A 98 12.95 -2.41 -2.18
C ALA A 98 14.10 -3.32 -2.62
N LEU A 99 14.55 -3.24 -3.88
CA LEU A 99 15.62 -4.05 -4.45
C LEU A 99 17.03 -3.43 -4.29
N THR A 100 17.15 -2.14 -4.00
CA THR A 100 18.44 -1.42 -3.92
C THR A 100 19.23 -1.62 -2.62
N LYS A 101 18.89 -2.61 -1.77
CA LYS A 101 19.74 -3.04 -0.64
C LYS A 101 20.15 -4.51 -0.75
N GLY A 102 20.62 -4.90 -1.94
CA GLY A 102 21.09 -6.25 -2.23
C GLY A 102 22.19 -6.33 -3.30
N VAL A 103 22.90 -5.24 -3.56
CA VAL A 103 24.15 -5.28 -4.34
C VAL A 103 25.23 -4.61 -3.50
N SER A 104 25.80 -5.40 -2.59
CA SER A 104 27.21 -5.22 -2.25
C SER A 104 27.98 -5.85 -3.41
N ASN A 105 28.59 -5.02 -4.25
CA ASN A 105 29.83 -5.40 -4.91
C ASN A 105 30.97 -4.96 -4.00
#